data_AF-A0A7D9LNG3-F1
#
_entry.id   AF-A0A7D9LNG3-F1
#
_cell.length_a   1.000
_cell.length_b   1.000
_cell.length_c   1.000
_cell.angle_alpha   90.00
_cell.angle_beta   90.00
_cell.angle_gamma   90.00
#
_symmetry.space_group_name_H-M   'P 1'
#
loop_
_entity.id
_entity.type
_entity.pdbx_description
1 polymer ?
#
loop_
_entity_poly.entity_id
_entity_poly.type
_entity_poly.pdbx_seq_one_letter_code
_entity_poly.pdbx_strand_id
1 'polypeptide(L)'
;LSCGVPQDSCLGPLLYVIYASKLFDIIEKHLPDAHCFADDSQPYLAFKPDSYMEQNKALAAMENCIRDIRSWMRNDRLLLNDDKTEFLIIGTKQQLTKVNISQIKI
;
A
#
# COMPACT_ATOMS: atom_id res chain seq x y z
N LEU A 1 -0.37 26.74 -10.68
CA LEU A 1 -0.81 25.67 -9.76
C LEU A 1 -1.68 26.29 -8.67
N SER A 2 -2.85 25.74 -8.38
CA SER A 2 -3.69 26.16 -7.24
C SER A 2 -3.43 25.35 -5.96
N CYS A 3 -2.64 24.28 -6.05
CA CYS A 3 -2.22 23.42 -4.94
C CYS A 3 -0.84 22.83 -5.24
N GLY A 4 -0.10 22.47 -4.19
CA GLY A 4 1.26 21.94 -4.26
C GLY A 4 2.27 22.80 -3.50
N VAL A 5 3.37 22.17 -3.10
CA VAL A 5 4.53 22.86 -2.53
C VAL A 5 5.56 23.06 -3.65
N PRO A 6 6.26 24.21 -3.73
CA PRO A 6 7.33 24.39 -4.70
C PRO A 6 8.38 23.27 -4.58
N GLN A 7 8.82 22.76 -5.72
CA GLN A 7 9.98 21.87 -5.78
C GLN A 7 11.21 22.59 -5.21
N ASP A 8 12.11 21.82 -4.60
CA ASP A 8 13.32 22.32 -3.92
C ASP A 8 13.05 23.26 -2.72
N SER A 9 11.82 23.32 -2.23
CA SER A 9 11.51 23.97 -0.95
C SER A 9 12.16 23.21 0.20
N CYS A 10 12.91 23.91 1.05
CA CYS A 10 13.48 23.33 2.28
C CYS A 10 12.43 22.68 3.20
N LEU A 11 11.18 23.16 3.16
CA LEU A 11 10.08 22.63 3.96
C LEU A 11 9.24 21.58 3.21
N GLY A 12 9.46 21.40 1.91
CA GLY A 12 8.71 20.45 1.08
C GLY A 12 8.63 19.03 1.68
N PRO A 13 9.77 18.43 2.07
CA PRO A 13 9.77 17.08 2.66
C PRO A 13 8.96 17.00 3.95
N LEU A 14 9.09 17.96 4.85
CA LEU A 14 8.36 17.96 6.12
C LEU A 14 6.85 18.10 5.91
N LEU A 15 6.43 19.04 5.04
CA LEU A 15 5.03 19.24 4.70
C LEU A 15 4.43 17.99 4.04
N TYR A 16 5.21 17.32 3.19
CA TYR A 16 4.80 16.06 2.60
C TYR A 16 4.60 14.97 3.67
N VAL A 17 5.54 14.79 4.60
CA VAL A 17 5.41 13.79 5.68
C VAL A 17 4.17 14.04 6.53
N ILE A 18 3.91 15.30 6.92
CA ILE A 18 2.71 15.66 7.70
C ILE A 18 1.43 15.36 6.92
N TYR A 19 1.43 15.63 5.62
CA TYR A 19 0.27 15.40 4.77
C TYR A 19 0.03 13.90 4.54
N ALA A 20 1.09 13.14 4.28
CA ALA A 20 1.06 11.71 4.00
C ALA A 20 0.88 10.86 5.25
N SER A 21 1.00 11.40 6.47
CA SER A 21 0.88 10.63 7.71
C SER A 21 -0.46 9.91 7.86
N LYS A 22 -1.55 10.47 7.29
CA LYS A 22 -2.88 9.83 7.24
C LYS A 22 -2.88 8.47 6.53
N LEU A 23 -1.89 8.20 5.68
CA LEU A 23 -1.72 6.93 5.01
C LEU A 23 -1.55 5.79 6.03
N PHE A 24 -0.79 6.03 7.10
CA PHE A 24 -0.58 5.03 8.15
C PHE A 24 -1.88 4.70 8.88
N ASP A 25 -2.70 5.70 9.21
CA ASP A 25 -4.03 5.49 9.82
C ASP A 25 -4.96 4.62 8.96
N ILE A 26 -4.78 4.65 7.63
CA ILE A 26 -5.54 3.82 6.69
C ILE A 26 -4.96 2.41 6.67
N ILE A 27 -3.64 2.28 6.55
CA ILE A 27 -2.98 0.97 6.46
C ILE A 27 -3.19 0.16 7.74
N GLU A 28 -3.07 0.77 8.93
CA GLU A 28 -3.21 0.11 10.23
C GLU A 28 -4.59 -0.52 10.45
N LYS A 29 -5.62 -0.10 9.70
CA LYS A 29 -6.96 -0.71 9.76
C LYS A 29 -7.01 -2.09 9.11
N HIS A 30 -6.09 -2.38 8.20
CA HIS A 30 -6.14 -3.55 7.31
C HIS A 30 -4.92 -4.44 7.45
N LEU A 31 -3.74 -3.85 7.64
CA LEU A 31 -2.45 -4.54 7.56
C LEU A 31 -1.59 -4.23 8.80
N PRO A 32 -0.76 -5.18 9.24
CA PRO A 32 -0.01 -5.04 10.48
C PRO A 32 1.19 -4.12 10.36
N ASP A 33 1.71 -3.88 9.15
CA ASP A 33 2.98 -3.21 8.97
C ASP A 33 3.10 -2.55 7.58
N ALA A 34 3.88 -1.48 7.53
CA ALA A 34 4.20 -0.73 6.33
C ALA A 34 5.51 0.02 6.47
N HIS A 35 6.24 0.11 5.36
CA HIS A 35 7.40 0.98 5.25
C HIS A 35 7.08 2.12 4.28
N CYS A 36 7.37 3.37 4.66
CA CYS A 36 7.23 4.49 3.73
C CYS A 36 8.50 5.34 3.74
N PHE A 37 8.93 5.75 2.55
CA PHE A 37 10.04 6.68 2.36
C PHE A 37 9.67 7.66 1.25
N ALA A 38 9.54 8.94 1.58
CA ALA A 38 8.99 9.94 0.67
C ALA A 38 7.65 9.45 0.05
N ASP A 39 7.51 9.51 -1.28
CA ASP A 39 6.31 9.06 -2.00
C ASP A 39 6.18 7.55 -2.15
N ASP A 40 7.24 6.78 -1.87
CA ASP A 40 7.21 5.32 -1.93
C ASP A 40 6.65 4.73 -0.64
N SER A 41 5.63 3.88 -0.78
CA SER A 41 4.95 3.20 0.34
C SER A 41 4.82 1.71 0.07
N GLN A 42 5.17 0.89 1.06
CA GLN A 42 5.29 -0.56 0.96
C GLN A 42 4.53 -1.23 2.13
N PRO A 43 3.20 -1.40 2.03
CA PRO A 43 2.43 -2.16 3.00
C PRO A 43 2.66 -3.67 2.83
N TYR A 44 2.73 -4.42 3.93
CA TYR A 44 2.95 -5.87 3.89
C TYR A 44 2.16 -6.66 4.93
N LEU A 45 1.92 -7.93 4.62
CA LEU A 45 1.21 -8.87 5.47
C LEU A 45 1.78 -10.28 5.24
N ALA A 46 2.02 -10.99 6.33
CA ALA A 46 2.39 -12.40 6.28
C ALA A 46 1.14 -13.30 6.36
N PHE A 47 1.16 -14.42 5.65
CA PHE A 47 0.12 -15.43 5.70
C PHE A 47 0.71 -16.84 5.55
N LYS A 48 -0.07 -17.86 5.92
CA LYS A 48 0.34 -19.26 5.75
C LYS A 48 0.05 -19.73 4.32
N PRO A 49 1.06 -20.08 3.51
CA PRO A 49 0.86 -20.44 2.12
C PRO A 49 0.19 -21.80 1.92
N ASP A 50 0.09 -22.64 2.95
CA ASP A 50 -0.64 -23.91 2.89
C ASP A 50 -2.12 -23.80 3.32
N SER A 51 -2.56 -22.61 3.78
CA SER A 51 -3.93 -22.37 4.21
C SER A 51 -4.67 -21.47 3.22
N TYR A 52 -5.58 -22.06 2.46
CA TYR A 52 -6.44 -21.31 1.52
C TYR A 52 -7.25 -20.20 2.22
N MET A 53 -7.71 -20.45 3.45
CA MET A 53 -8.42 -19.45 4.23
C MET A 53 -7.54 -18.24 4.56
N GLU A 54 -6.29 -18.46 4.98
CA GLU A 54 -5.39 -17.36 5.34
C GLU A 54 -4.91 -16.60 4.09
N GLN A 55 -4.70 -17.29 2.97
CA GLN A 55 -4.42 -16.65 1.68
C GLN A 55 -5.55 -15.70 1.26
N ASN A 56 -6.81 -16.15 1.33
CA ASN A 56 -7.96 -15.32 0.96
C ASN A 56 -8.15 -14.14 1.91
N LYS A 57 -7.95 -14.33 3.21
CA LYS A 57 -7.99 -13.23 4.18
C LYS A 57 -6.91 -12.19 3.86
N ALA A 58 -5.69 -12.63 3.56
CA ALA A 58 -4.60 -11.74 3.23
C ALA A 58 -4.84 -10.96 1.94
N LEU A 59 -5.34 -11.64 0.90
CA LEU A 59 -5.73 -11.01 -0.36
C LEU A 59 -6.83 -9.97 -0.12
N ALA A 60 -7.90 -10.33 0.58
CA ALA A 60 -9.00 -9.42 0.88
C ALA A 60 -8.56 -8.22 1.74
N ALA A 61 -7.67 -8.41 2.72
CA ALA A 61 -7.10 -7.33 3.52
C ALA A 61 -6.29 -6.35 2.64
N MET A 62 -5.46 -6.88 1.74
CA MET A 62 -4.68 -6.07 0.80
C MET A 62 -5.58 -5.29 -0.16
N GLU A 63 -6.56 -5.94 -0.79
CA GLU A 63 -7.52 -5.30 -1.70
C GLU A 63 -8.31 -4.18 -1.01
N ASN A 64 -8.79 -4.42 0.22
CA ASN A 64 -9.49 -3.40 1.01
C ASN A 64 -8.57 -2.23 1.38
N CYS A 65 -7.33 -2.51 1.76
CA CYS A 65 -6.33 -1.48 2.05
C CYS A 65 -6.11 -0.57 0.84
N ILE A 66 -5.82 -1.16 -0.32
CA ILE A 66 -5.54 -0.37 -1.53
C ILE A 66 -6.77 0.44 -1.96
N ARG A 67 -7.97 -0.13 -1.85
CA ARG A 67 -9.23 0.58 -2.12
C ARG A 67 -9.39 1.82 -1.24
N ASP A 68 -9.13 1.70 0.05
CA ASP A 68 -9.25 2.81 0.99
C ASP A 68 -8.15 3.86 0.77
N ILE A 69 -6.91 3.46 0.48
CA ILE A 69 -5.81 4.35 0.09
C ILE A 69 -6.20 5.15 -1.16
N ARG A 70 -6.68 4.47 -2.21
CA ARG A 70 -7.09 5.12 -3.47
C ARG A 70 -8.24 6.10 -3.26
N SER A 71 -9.21 5.75 -2.40
CA SER A 71 -10.32 6.63 -2.01
C SER A 71 -9.81 7.89 -1.29
N TRP A 72 -8.94 7.73 -0.29
CA TRP A 72 -8.32 8.84 0.44
C TRP A 72 -7.50 9.74 -0.48
N MET A 73 -6.60 9.17 -1.29
CA MET A 73 -5.77 9.94 -2.22
C MET A 73 -6.65 10.81 -3.13
N ARG A 74 -7.71 10.24 -3.71
CA ARG A 74 -8.65 10.98 -4.56
C ARG A 74 -9.34 12.13 -3.81
N ASN A 75 -9.75 11.91 -2.57
CA ASN A 75 -10.43 12.93 -1.76
C ASN A 75 -9.49 14.06 -1.32
N ASP A 76 -8.25 13.73 -0.97
CA ASP A 76 -7.26 14.69 -0.47
C ASP A 76 -6.50 15.38 -1.62
N ARG A 77 -6.75 15.00 -2.88
CA ARG A 77 -6.14 15.54 -4.13
C ARG A 77 -4.72 15.03 -4.43
N LEU A 78 -4.45 13.78 -4.07
CA LEU A 78 -3.35 12.97 -4.57
C LEU A 78 -3.81 12.01 -5.68
N LEU A 79 -2.83 11.44 -6.38
CA LEU A 79 -3.04 10.41 -7.39
C LEU A 79 -2.10 9.23 -7.09
N LEU A 80 -2.66 8.04 -6.97
CA LEU A 80 -1.88 6.81 -6.94
C LEU A 80 -1.31 6.56 -8.34
N ASN A 81 0.00 6.33 -8.42
CA ASN A 81 0.64 6.02 -9.69
C ASN A 81 0.53 4.53 -9.99
N ASP A 82 -0.53 4.14 -10.71
CA ASP A 82 -0.80 2.74 -11.05
C ASP A 82 0.33 2.12 -11.91
N ASP A 83 1.00 2.92 -12.76
CA ASP A 83 2.12 2.43 -13.59
C ASP A 83 3.36 2.03 -12.76
N LYS A 84 3.49 2.57 -11.56
CA LYS A 84 4.59 2.29 -10.63
C LYS A 84 4.19 1.39 -9.45
N THR A 85 2.91 1.07 -9.31
CA THR A 85 2.41 0.31 -8.17
C THR A 85 2.43 -1.18 -8.50
N GLU A 86 3.16 -1.97 -7.73
CA GLU A 86 3.31 -3.41 -7.96
C GLU A 86 2.75 -4.24 -6.78
N PHE A 87 2.20 -5.41 -7.11
CA PHE A 87 1.82 -6.42 -6.12
C PHE A 87 2.81 -7.58 -6.17
N LEU A 88 3.42 -7.88 -5.01
CA LEU A 88 4.47 -8.88 -4.89
C LEU A 88 4.13 -9.93 -3.84
N ILE A 89 4.44 -11.19 -4.16
CA ILE A 89 4.39 -12.31 -3.20
C ILE A 89 5.82 -12.80 -3.00
N ILE A 90 6.31 -12.68 -1.77
CA ILE A 90 7.69 -13.03 -1.42
C ILE A 90 7.68 -14.32 -0.59
N GLY A 91 8.51 -15.29 -0.99
CA GLY A 91 8.67 -16.55 -0.27
C GLY A 91 9.70 -17.47 -0.93
N THR A 92 10.03 -18.57 -0.27
CA THR A 92 10.86 -19.62 -0.88
C THR A 92 10.10 -20.31 -2.01
N LYS A 93 10.82 -20.99 -2.91
CA LYS A 93 10.19 -21.76 -4.00
C LYS A 93 9.13 -22.73 -3.47
N GLN A 94 9.39 -23.40 -2.34
CA GLN A 94 8.46 -24.34 -1.71
C GLN A 94 7.21 -23.68 -1.10
N GLN A 95 7.33 -22.41 -0.69
CA GLN A 95 6.17 -21.63 -0.22
C GLN A 95 5.33 -21.17 -1.41
N LEU A 96 5.98 -20.60 -2.44
CA LEU A 96 5.31 -20.06 -3.62
C LEU A 96 4.53 -21.13 -4.39
N THR A 97 5.01 -22.38 -4.44
CA THR A 97 4.26 -23.49 -5.06
C THR A 97 2.93 -23.81 -4.38
N LYS A 98 2.69 -23.33 -3.16
CA LYS A 98 1.47 -23.56 -2.39
C LYS A 98 0.49 -22.38 -2.47
N VAL A 99 0.95 -21.23 -2.98
CA VAL A 99 0.15 -20.02 -3.10
C VAL A 99 -0.77 -20.13 -4.31
N ASN A 100 -2.06 -19.85 -4.09
CA ASN A 100 -3.11 -19.81 -5.10
C ASN A 100 -3.68 -18.38 -5.22
N ILE A 101 -2.78 -17.43 -5.45
CA ILE A 101 -3.10 -16.01 -5.69
C ILE A 101 -2.48 -15.65 -7.04
N SER A 102 -3.31 -15.48 -8.06
CA SER A 102 -2.88 -15.19 -9.43
C SER A 102 -2.96 -13.72 -9.80
N GLN A 103 -3.81 -12.96 -9.12
CA GLN A 103 -4.03 -11.54 -9.35
C GLN A 103 -4.63 -10.90 -8.10
N ILE A 104 -4.46 -9.58 -7.99
CA ILE A 104 -5.15 -8.74 -7.03
C ILE A 104 -6.17 -7.88 -7.78
N LYS A 105 -7.36 -7.69 -7.21
CA LYS A 105 -8.41 -6.85 -7.79
C LYS A 105 -8.43 -5.49 -7.08
N ILE A 106 -8.13 -4.42 -7.80
CA ILE A 106 -7.95 -3.07 -7.26
C ILE A 106 -8.84 -2.05 -7.98
#